data_AF-A0A519N6K0-F1
#
_entry.id   AF-A0A519N6K0-F1
#
_cell.length_a   1.000
_cell.length_b   1.000
_cell.length_c   1.000
_cell.angle_alpha   90.00
_cell.angle_beta   90.00
_cell.angle_gamma   90.00
#
_symmetry.space_group_name_H-M   'P 1'
#
loop_
_entity.id
_entity.type
_entity.pdbx_description
1 polymer ?
#
loop_
_entity_poly.entity_id
_entity_poly.type
_entity_poly.pdbx_seq_one_letter_code
_entity_poly.pdbx_strand_id
1 'polypeptide(L)'
;THPTPNDIKRTAEKVSGAHLDWYLTEWTQTINTIDYGIKEIKEEGNSTKVTLERIGKMPMPIDLIVVYEDGTQESFYIPLMMMHYTKENQYPNLKRTVLGGWDWAYPTFELTLSKPKSSIKILMIDPSELMADVKRENNTYMKK
;
A
#
# COMPACT_ATOMS: atom_id res chain seq x y z
N THR A 1 -34.06 11.00 15.81
CA THR A 1 -33.71 11.22 14.38
C THR A 1 -32.78 10.12 13.95
N HIS A 2 -33.08 9.45 12.83
CA HIS A 2 -32.30 8.30 12.36
C HIS A 2 -31.01 8.81 11.69
N PRO A 3 -29.83 8.27 12.05
CA PRO A 3 -28.57 8.67 11.44
C PRO A 3 -28.59 8.36 9.95
N THR A 4 -28.13 9.31 9.13
CA THR A 4 -27.89 9.07 7.71
C THR A 4 -26.46 8.58 7.49
N PRO A 5 -26.15 7.87 6.40
CA PRO A 5 -24.78 7.47 6.08
C PRO A 5 -23.78 8.65 6.06
N ASN A 6 -24.25 9.85 5.72
CA ASN A 6 -23.45 11.08 5.75
C ASN A 6 -23.06 11.51 7.18
N ASP A 7 -23.87 11.22 8.19
CA ASP A 7 -23.59 11.57 9.58
C ASP A 7 -22.48 10.69 10.17
N ILE A 8 -22.45 9.40 9.77
CA ILE A 8 -21.38 8.46 10.13
C ILE A 8 -20.06 8.90 9.48
N LYS A 9 -20.10 9.22 8.17
CA LYS A 9 -18.92 9.71 7.43
C LYS A 9 -18.33 10.96 8.07
N ARG A 10 -19.14 12.01 8.28
CA ARG A 10 -18.66 13.27 8.87
C ARG A 10 -18.06 13.09 10.26
N THR A 11 -18.60 12.19 11.06
CA THR A 11 -18.06 11.90 12.39
C THR A 11 -16.70 11.21 12.28
N ALA A 12 -16.56 10.22 11.39
CA ALA A 12 -15.31 9.53 11.15
C ALA A 12 -14.22 10.46 10.57
N GLU A 13 -14.56 11.31 9.60
CA GLU A 13 -13.64 12.31 9.04
C GLU A 13 -13.19 13.33 10.09
N LYS A 14 -14.11 13.82 10.93
CA LYS A 14 -13.80 14.78 12.00
C LYS A 14 -12.88 14.22 13.08
N VAL A 15 -13.00 12.93 13.39
CA VAL A 15 -12.17 12.25 14.41
C VAL A 15 -10.81 11.83 13.84
N SER A 16 -10.78 11.32 12.60
CA SER A 16 -9.56 10.81 11.98
C SER A 16 -8.72 11.88 11.27
N GLY A 17 -9.34 12.99 10.83
CA GLY A 17 -8.70 13.98 9.96
C GLY A 17 -8.47 13.50 8.53
N ALA A 18 -8.88 12.28 8.18
CA ALA A 18 -8.76 11.71 6.85
C ALA A 18 -10.00 12.02 6.01
N HIS A 19 -9.82 12.22 4.70
CA HIS A 19 -10.92 12.31 3.75
C HIS A 19 -11.39 10.89 3.38
N LEU A 20 -12.66 10.57 3.68
CA LEU A 20 -13.24 9.22 3.52
C LEU A 20 -14.35 9.16 2.47
N ASP A 21 -14.61 10.26 1.76
CA ASP A 21 -15.54 10.33 0.63
C ASP A 21 -15.31 9.24 -0.42
N TRP A 22 -14.04 8.99 -0.76
CA TRP A 22 -13.65 7.93 -1.70
C TRP A 22 -14.02 6.53 -1.16
N TYR A 23 -13.80 6.29 0.13
CA TYR A 23 -14.02 4.99 0.76
C TYR A 23 -15.50 4.61 0.73
N LEU A 24 -16.39 5.52 1.15
CA LEU A 24 -17.82 5.22 1.17
C LEU A 24 -18.37 5.01 -0.24
N THR A 25 -17.93 5.80 -1.21
CA THR A 25 -18.38 5.70 -2.60
C THR A 25 -17.92 4.39 -3.24
N GLU A 26 -16.62 4.08 -3.15
CA GLU A 26 -16.07 2.85 -3.72
C GLU A 26 -16.59 1.60 -3.00
N TRP A 27 -16.76 1.64 -1.68
CA TRP A 27 -17.17 0.46 -0.93
C TRP A 27 -18.69 0.18 -1.00
N THR A 28 -19.52 1.19 -1.23
CA THR A 28 -20.99 1.03 -1.24
C THR A 28 -21.64 1.14 -2.62
N GLN A 29 -20.98 1.77 -3.59
CA GLN A 29 -21.59 2.08 -4.90
C GLN A 29 -20.90 1.41 -6.08
N THR A 30 -19.78 0.71 -5.85
CA THR A 30 -19.07 -0.01 -6.92
C THR A 30 -18.87 -1.48 -6.56
N ILE A 31 -18.66 -2.31 -7.58
CA ILE A 31 -18.26 -3.72 -7.44
C ILE A 31 -16.74 -3.87 -7.57
N ASN A 32 -16.00 -2.77 -7.36
CA ASN A 32 -14.55 -2.75 -7.55
C ASN A 32 -13.90 -3.58 -6.45
N THR A 33 -12.96 -4.42 -6.86
CA THR A 33 -12.15 -5.22 -5.94
C THR A 33 -10.84 -4.53 -5.63
N ILE A 34 -10.29 -4.87 -4.47
CA ILE A 34 -8.92 -4.54 -4.07
C ILE A 34 -8.05 -5.72 -4.53
N ASP A 35 -7.07 -5.45 -5.39
CA ASP A 35 -6.08 -6.44 -5.84
C ASP A 35 -4.81 -5.69 -6.22
N TYR A 36 -3.77 -5.89 -5.43
CA TYR A 36 -2.44 -5.35 -5.66
C TYR A 36 -1.46 -6.50 -5.88
N GLY A 37 -0.34 -6.21 -6.53
CA GLY A 37 0.65 -7.24 -6.77
C GLY A 37 2.03 -6.68 -7.04
N ILE A 38 3.03 -7.52 -6.83
CA ILE A 38 4.40 -7.25 -7.25
C ILE A 38 4.52 -7.71 -8.70
N LYS A 39 4.57 -6.75 -9.62
CA LYS A 39 4.68 -7.03 -11.06
C LYS A 39 6.09 -7.46 -11.43
N GLU A 40 7.08 -6.69 -10.99
CA GLU A 40 8.45 -6.88 -11.43
C GLU A 40 9.47 -6.40 -10.39
N ILE A 41 10.59 -7.10 -10.31
CA ILE A 41 11.76 -6.70 -9.53
C ILE A 41 12.98 -6.77 -10.44
N LYS A 42 13.49 -5.61 -10.86
CA LYS A 42 14.66 -5.45 -11.72
C LYS A 42 15.86 -4.98 -10.92
N GLU A 43 17.04 -5.48 -11.26
CA GLU A 43 18.30 -4.98 -10.73
C GLU A 43 18.75 -3.78 -11.57
N GLU A 44 19.10 -2.68 -10.92
CA GLU A 44 19.55 -1.44 -11.53
C GLU A 44 20.89 -1.04 -10.90
N GLY A 45 21.95 -1.70 -11.37
CA GLY A 45 23.30 -1.57 -10.82
C GLY A 45 23.36 -2.04 -9.36
N ASN A 46 23.64 -1.12 -8.43
CA ASN A 46 23.64 -1.39 -7.00
C ASN A 46 22.27 -1.21 -6.32
N SER A 47 21.24 -0.83 -7.08
CA SER A 47 19.88 -0.59 -6.60
C SER A 47 18.89 -1.59 -7.17
N THR A 48 17.70 -1.69 -6.58
CA THR A 48 16.63 -2.55 -7.09
C THR A 48 15.40 -1.73 -7.42
N LYS A 49 14.92 -1.85 -8.66
CA LYS A 49 13.67 -1.25 -9.08
C LYS A 49 12.54 -2.26 -8.90
N VAL A 50 11.58 -1.93 -8.04
CA VAL A 50 10.37 -2.73 -7.80
C VAL A 50 9.20 -2.03 -8.45
N THR A 51 8.50 -2.74 -9.32
CA THR A 51 7.27 -2.30 -9.96
C THR A 51 6.11 -3.02 -9.29
N LEU A 52 5.27 -2.25 -8.61
CA LEU A 52 3.99 -2.70 -8.11
C LEU A 52 2.93 -2.47 -9.18
N GLU A 53 1.91 -3.32 -9.19
CA GLU A 53 0.73 -3.14 -10.03
C GLU A 53 -0.54 -3.18 -9.20
N ARG A 54 -1.51 -2.41 -9.65
CA ARG A 54 -2.87 -2.39 -9.14
C ARG A 54 -3.77 -3.03 -10.18
N ILE A 55 -4.24 -4.24 -9.89
CA ILE A 55 -5.12 -5.03 -10.75
C ILE A 55 -6.59 -4.67 -10.43
N GLY A 56 -6.89 -4.47 -9.15
CA GLY A 56 -8.18 -4.04 -8.67
C GLY A 56 -8.44 -2.56 -8.97
N LYS A 57 -9.70 -2.19 -9.20
CA LYS A 57 -10.05 -0.79 -9.47
C LYS A 57 -10.15 0.06 -8.20
N MET A 58 -10.17 -0.58 -7.02
CA MET A 58 -10.30 0.11 -5.75
C MET A 58 -8.94 0.64 -5.27
N PRO A 59 -8.76 1.97 -5.18
CA PRO A 59 -7.53 2.57 -4.70
C PRO A 59 -7.40 2.39 -3.18
N MET A 60 -6.23 1.97 -2.71
CA MET A 60 -5.88 1.81 -1.30
C MET A 60 -4.48 2.33 -1.03
N PRO A 61 -4.21 2.89 0.15
CA PRO A 61 -2.84 3.14 0.59
C PRO A 61 -2.11 1.81 0.80
N ILE A 62 -0.84 1.74 0.41
CA ILE A 62 -0.07 0.50 0.42
C ILE A 62 1.03 0.54 1.47
N ASP A 63 1.03 -0.46 2.34
CA ASP A 63 2.09 -0.75 3.29
C ASP A 63 3.00 -1.85 2.68
N LEU A 64 4.29 -1.57 2.51
CA LEU A 64 5.26 -2.49 1.95
C LEU A 64 6.38 -2.77 2.97
N ILE A 65 6.73 -4.03 3.17
CA ILE A 65 7.91 -4.43 3.95
C ILE A 65 8.89 -5.18 3.07
N VAL A 66 10.16 -4.82 3.19
CA VAL A 66 11.28 -5.51 2.57
C VAL A 66 12.16 -6.09 3.67
N VAL A 67 12.37 -7.41 3.62
CA VAL A 67 13.29 -8.13 4.50
C VAL A 67 14.50 -8.55 3.67
N TYR A 68 15.68 -8.19 4.15
CA TYR A 68 16.95 -8.50 3.52
C TYR A 68 17.59 -9.76 4.12
N GLU A 69 18.54 -10.36 3.40
CA GLU A 69 19.30 -11.54 3.82
C GLU A 69 20.14 -11.29 5.09
N ASP A 70 20.55 -10.04 5.32
CA ASP A 70 21.27 -9.59 6.52
C ASP A 70 20.35 -9.51 7.77
N GLY A 71 19.05 -9.77 7.62
CA GLY A 71 18.04 -9.68 8.67
C GLY A 71 17.50 -8.26 8.91
N THR A 72 18.01 -7.26 8.19
CA THR A 72 17.48 -5.90 8.25
C THR A 72 16.12 -5.83 7.55
N GLN A 73 15.28 -4.92 8.03
CA GLN A 73 13.92 -4.72 7.53
C GLN A 73 13.70 -3.25 7.22
N GLU A 74 13.12 -2.96 6.07
CA GLU A 74 12.71 -1.62 5.66
C GLU A 74 11.20 -1.60 5.45
N SER A 75 10.54 -0.56 5.98
CA SER A 75 9.12 -0.33 5.75
C SER A 75 8.94 0.85 4.81
N PHE A 76 8.12 0.68 3.80
CA PHE A 76 7.70 1.73 2.88
C PHE A 76 6.19 1.93 2.99
N TYR A 77 5.76 3.17 2.89
CA TYR A 77 4.35 3.53 2.87
C TYR A 77 4.05 4.38 1.64
N ILE A 78 3.09 3.93 0.85
CA ILE A 78 2.60 4.64 -0.33
C ILE A 78 1.23 5.21 0.03
N PRO A 79 1.14 6.53 0.31
CA PRO A 79 -0.13 7.14 0.67
C PRO A 79 -1.07 7.19 -0.53
N LEU A 80 -2.37 7.06 -0.26
CA LEU A 80 -3.39 7.37 -1.24
C LEU A 80 -3.62 8.89 -1.24
N MET A 81 -3.36 9.56 -2.37
CA MET A 81 -3.46 11.03 -2.44
C MET A 81 -4.85 11.54 -2.05
N MET A 82 -5.92 10.82 -2.43
CA MET A 82 -7.30 11.20 -2.13
C MET A 82 -7.64 11.19 -0.63
N MET A 83 -6.86 10.46 0.18
CA MET A 83 -7.08 10.35 1.62
C MET A 83 -6.60 11.62 2.36
N HIS A 84 -5.67 12.38 1.75
CA HIS A 84 -4.96 13.51 2.37
C HIS A 84 -4.48 13.22 3.80
N TYR A 85 -4.14 11.96 4.06
CA TYR A 85 -3.78 11.45 5.37
C TYR A 85 -2.62 10.48 5.21
N THR A 86 -1.68 10.54 6.15
CA THR A 86 -0.58 9.60 6.23
C THR A 86 -0.81 8.73 7.45
N LYS A 87 -0.96 7.42 7.24
CA LYS A 87 -1.14 6.47 8.32
C LYS A 87 0.10 6.45 9.22
N GLU A 88 -0.13 6.51 10.53
CA GLU A 88 0.93 6.35 11.52
C GLU A 88 1.65 5.01 11.32
N ASN A 89 2.93 5.00 11.65
CA ASN A 89 3.73 3.80 11.51
C ASN A 89 3.29 2.74 12.50
N GLN A 90 2.69 1.66 12.00
CA GLN A 90 2.23 0.53 12.82
C GLN A 90 3.39 -0.26 13.44
N TYR A 91 4.61 -0.08 12.93
CA TYR A 91 5.81 -0.76 13.42
C TYR A 91 6.78 0.28 14.01
N PRO A 92 6.64 0.65 15.29
CA PRO A 92 7.48 1.69 15.91
C PRO A 92 8.97 1.35 15.90
N ASN A 93 9.31 0.06 15.82
CA ASN A 93 10.69 -0.44 15.78
C ASN A 93 11.31 -0.41 14.37
N LEU A 94 10.53 -0.14 13.32
CA LEU A 94 10.99 -0.08 11.94
C LEU A 94 10.89 1.35 11.42
N LYS A 95 11.96 1.85 10.83
CA LYS A 95 11.90 3.15 10.15
C LYS A 95 11.02 3.00 8.91
N ARG A 96 9.92 3.77 8.87
CA ARG A 96 9.02 3.85 7.72
C ARG A 96 9.43 5.00 6.80
N THR A 97 9.65 4.70 5.52
CA THR A 97 9.85 5.69 4.46
C THR A 97 8.53 5.94 3.77
N VAL A 98 8.05 7.18 3.82
CA VAL A 98 6.85 7.60 3.09
C VAL A 98 7.26 7.96 1.66
N LEU A 99 6.71 7.24 0.69
CA LEU A 99 6.93 7.47 -0.73
C LEU A 99 5.92 8.49 -1.28
N GLY A 100 6.15 8.92 -2.53
CA GLY A 100 5.16 9.74 -3.25
C GLY A 100 3.82 9.03 -3.35
N GLY A 101 2.73 9.81 -3.38
CA GLY A 101 1.39 9.24 -3.51
C GLY A 101 1.21 8.51 -4.85
N TRP A 102 0.51 7.38 -4.82
CA TRP A 102 0.17 6.64 -6.03
C TRP A 102 -1.04 7.28 -6.70
N ASP A 103 -0.82 7.86 -7.88
CA ASP A 103 -1.88 8.43 -8.70
C ASP A 103 -2.79 7.31 -9.25
N TRP A 104 -4.09 7.46 -9.04
CA TRP A 104 -5.12 6.51 -9.45
C TRP A 104 -5.17 6.31 -10.97
N ALA A 105 -4.68 7.26 -11.77
CA ALA A 105 -4.66 7.13 -13.22
C ALA A 105 -3.66 6.08 -13.72
N TYR A 106 -2.60 5.81 -12.94
CA TYR A 106 -1.53 4.90 -13.32
C TYR A 106 -1.69 3.55 -12.60
N PRO A 107 -1.84 2.43 -13.33
CA PRO A 107 -2.03 1.11 -12.72
C PRO A 107 -0.73 0.53 -12.16
N THR A 108 0.41 1.20 -12.34
CA THR A 108 1.72 0.74 -11.87
C THR A 108 2.42 1.81 -11.07
N PHE A 109 3.14 1.39 -10.03
CA PHE A 109 3.97 2.27 -9.21
C PHE A 109 5.38 1.71 -9.15
N GLU A 110 6.36 2.55 -9.41
CA GLU A 110 7.76 2.17 -9.38
C GLU A 110 8.43 2.75 -8.15
N LEU A 111 9.13 1.91 -7.40
CA LEU A 111 10.00 2.35 -6.31
C LEU A 111 11.41 1.81 -6.53
N THR A 112 12.40 2.59 -6.10
CA THR A 112 13.81 2.20 -6.14
C THR A 112 14.32 1.96 -4.73
N LEU A 113 14.76 0.74 -4.45
CA LEU A 113 15.42 0.34 -3.22
C LEU A 113 16.92 0.56 -3.37
N SER A 114 17.58 1.13 -2.36
CA SER A 114 19.02 1.42 -2.41
C SER A 114 19.92 0.17 -2.32
N LYS A 115 19.34 -1.01 -2.06
CA LYS A 115 20.07 -2.28 -1.98
C LYS A 115 19.89 -3.12 -3.26
N PRO A 116 20.86 -3.97 -3.63
CA PRO A 116 20.77 -4.82 -4.82
C PRO A 116 19.77 -5.95 -4.64
N LYS A 117 19.22 -6.46 -5.75
CA LYS A 117 18.14 -7.46 -5.76
C LYS A 117 18.56 -8.73 -5.02
N SER A 118 19.84 -9.08 -5.16
CA SER A 118 20.45 -10.25 -4.52
C SER A 118 20.35 -10.24 -2.99
N SER A 119 20.24 -9.06 -2.37
CA SER A 119 20.11 -8.93 -0.92
C SER A 119 18.68 -9.06 -0.40
N ILE A 120 17.66 -9.00 -1.28
CA ILE A 120 16.25 -9.08 -0.90
C ILE A 120 15.88 -10.53 -0.68
N LYS A 121 15.43 -10.85 0.52
CA LYS A 121 14.97 -12.20 0.89
C LYS A 121 13.46 -12.31 0.66
N ILE A 122 12.71 -11.36 1.21
CA ILE A 122 11.25 -11.32 1.15
C ILE A 122 10.80 -9.88 0.90
N LEU A 123 9.81 -9.71 0.02
CA LEU A 123 9.12 -8.44 -0.19
C LEU A 123 7.62 -8.70 -0.08
N MET A 124 6.93 -7.96 0.80
CA MET A 124 5.53 -8.21 1.14
C MET A 124 4.72 -6.92 1.09
N ILE A 125 3.64 -6.93 0.32
CA ILE A 125 2.55 -5.96 0.35
C ILE A 125 1.57 -6.37 1.46
N ASP A 126 1.16 -5.40 2.27
CA ASP A 126 0.28 -5.57 3.42
C ASP A 126 0.67 -6.74 4.37
N PRO A 127 1.78 -6.60 5.11
CA PRO A 127 2.17 -7.58 6.11
C PRO A 127 1.15 -7.73 7.26
N SER A 128 0.19 -6.81 7.39
CA SER A 128 -0.84 -6.85 8.42
C SER A 128 -2.02 -7.74 8.05
N GLU A 129 -2.15 -8.10 6.76
CA GLU A 129 -3.28 -8.84 6.17
C GLU A 129 -4.67 -8.23 6.42
N LEU A 130 -4.71 -6.96 6.81
CA LEU A 130 -5.95 -6.22 7.05
C LEU A 130 -6.61 -5.75 5.76
N MET A 131 -5.88 -5.78 4.64
CA MET A 131 -6.42 -5.47 3.32
C MET A 131 -7.26 -6.63 2.80
N ALA A 132 -8.47 -6.31 2.33
CA ALA A 132 -9.37 -7.26 1.67
C ALA A 132 -8.94 -7.52 0.22
N ASP A 133 -7.67 -7.89 0.04
CA ASP A 133 -7.10 -8.24 -1.25
C ASP A 133 -7.66 -9.58 -1.75
N VAL A 134 -8.17 -9.59 -2.99
CA VAL A 134 -8.73 -10.78 -3.64
C VAL A 134 -7.65 -11.83 -3.90
N LYS A 135 -6.43 -11.42 -4.20
CA LYS A 135 -5.32 -12.33 -4.53
C LYS A 135 -4.11 -11.99 -3.66
N ARG A 136 -4.02 -12.67 -2.52
CA ARG A 136 -2.92 -12.47 -1.56
C ARG A 136 -1.60 -13.09 -2.00
N GLU A 137 -1.63 -14.03 -2.94
CA GLU A 137 -0.45 -14.77 -3.38
C GLU A 137 0.55 -13.90 -4.16
N ASN A 138 0.07 -12.88 -4.90
CA ASN A 138 0.89 -11.90 -5.62
C ASN A 138 1.38 -10.75 -4.74
N ASN A 139 0.99 -10.72 -3.47
CA ASN A 139 1.46 -9.71 -2.51
C ASN A 139 2.84 -10.04 -1.95
N THR A 140 3.32 -11.27 -2.14
CA THR A 140 4.60 -11.70 -1.58
C THR A 140 5.55 -12.15 -2.68
N TYR A 141 6.75 -11.60 -2.67
CA TYR A 141 7.90 -12.11 -3.39
C TYR A 141 8.86 -12.76 -2.40
N MET A 142 9.14 -14.05 -2.60
CA MET A 142 10.21 -14.75 -1.91
C MET A 142 11.28 -15.11 -2.93
N LYS A 143 12.54 -14.79 -2.63
CA LYS A 143 13.66 -15.26 -3.42
C LYS A 143 13.77 -16.78 -3.25
N LYS A 144 13.71 -17.52 -4.37
CA LYS A 144 13.97 -18.97 -4.43
C LYS A 144 15.45 -19.26 -4.47
#